data_AF-A0A2V2TC05-F1
#
_entry.id   AF-A0A2V2TC05-F1
#
_cell.length_a   1.000
_cell.length_b   1.000
_cell.length_c   1.000
_cell.angle_alpha   90.00
_cell.angle_beta   90.00
_cell.angle_gamma   90.00
#
_symmetry.space_group_name_H-M   'P 1'
#
loop_
_entity.id
_entity.type
_entity.pdbx_description
1 polymer ?
#
loop_
_entity_poly.entity_id
_entity_poly.type
_entity_poly.pdbx_seq_one_letter_code
_entity_poly.pdbx_strand_id
1 'polypeptide(L)'
;MNRDNKKDNRFRSYLLILMLLACSRGEALGAQDRQALHGMRTLATRAAVNALLYYNLNGTPYEAENIEVSTRELERLHEMATQVGDASLIEQVRRFDNAVVELKHLPQSIADARQVQAAYTRWLPAVVEGYSNLERLLTEHYDAAPDPGKMQDELHELSQNIGQMLISYQLASFPNFGGDLWILDDQALASLDSSIERHFAELSARGHDLSTTLNAPQRDYHFVRPRLLEPSRHWAPNAVALYLMKAMTALDDEVRRLGTRSR
;
A
#
# COMPACT_ATOMS: atom_id res chain seq x y z
N MET A 1 -35.11 -59.36 -8.20
CA MET A 1 -33.89 -58.80 -7.56
C MET A 1 -33.14 -57.85 -8.49
N ASN A 2 -33.66 -56.66 -8.79
CA ASN A 2 -32.92 -55.68 -9.63
C ASN A 2 -33.21 -54.20 -9.29
N ARG A 3 -33.83 -53.94 -8.12
CA ARG A 3 -34.28 -52.60 -7.72
C ARG A 3 -33.32 -51.90 -6.74
N ASP A 4 -32.47 -52.65 -6.03
CA ASP A 4 -31.53 -52.11 -5.03
C ASP A 4 -30.25 -51.53 -5.65
N ASN A 5 -29.66 -52.20 -6.65
CA ASN A 5 -28.42 -51.72 -7.30
C ASN A 5 -28.53 -50.32 -7.92
N LYS A 6 -29.75 -49.90 -8.30
CA LYS A 6 -29.99 -48.59 -8.92
C LYS A 6 -30.11 -47.45 -7.91
N LYS A 7 -30.31 -47.74 -6.62
CA LYS A 7 -30.32 -46.74 -5.54
C LYS A 7 -28.91 -46.52 -5.00
N ASP A 8 -28.14 -47.58 -4.81
CA ASP A 8 -26.74 -47.50 -4.34
C ASP A 8 -25.84 -46.73 -5.32
N ASN A 9 -26.03 -46.92 -6.63
CA ASN A 9 -25.27 -46.18 -7.63
C ASN A 9 -25.60 -44.68 -7.65
N ARG A 10 -26.86 -44.32 -7.36
CA ARG A 10 -27.28 -42.91 -7.26
C ARG A 10 -26.73 -42.27 -5.99
N PHE A 11 -26.77 -42.96 -4.86
CA PHE A 11 -26.19 -42.47 -3.61
C PHE A 11 -24.69 -42.25 -3.73
N ARG A 12 -23.94 -43.19 -4.34
CA ARG A 12 -22.51 -43.03 -4.62
C ARG A 12 -22.24 -41.86 -5.56
N SER A 13 -23.06 -41.66 -6.59
CA SER A 13 -22.94 -40.53 -7.51
C SER A 13 -23.17 -39.19 -6.80
N TYR A 14 -24.17 -39.10 -5.92
CA TYR A 14 -24.41 -37.89 -5.14
C TYR A 14 -23.30 -37.62 -4.12
N LEU A 15 -22.75 -38.66 -3.48
CA LEU A 15 -21.60 -38.54 -2.57
C LEU A 15 -20.35 -38.05 -3.30
N LEU A 16 -20.08 -38.56 -4.50
CA LEU A 16 -18.98 -38.08 -5.36
C LEU A 16 -19.17 -36.63 -5.80
N ILE A 17 -20.39 -36.24 -6.17
CA ILE A 17 -20.71 -34.84 -6.52
C ILE A 17 -20.56 -33.92 -5.31
N LEU A 18 -21.04 -34.31 -4.13
CA LEU A 18 -20.86 -33.56 -2.89
C LEU A 18 -19.39 -33.44 -2.47
N MET A 19 -18.60 -34.50 -2.68
CA MET A 19 -17.17 -34.50 -2.39
C MET A 19 -16.39 -33.62 -3.38
N LEU A 20 -16.76 -33.62 -4.66
CA LEU A 20 -16.21 -32.72 -5.68
C LEU A 20 -16.63 -31.26 -5.47
N LEU A 21 -17.86 -30.99 -5.00
CA LEU A 21 -18.30 -29.65 -4.60
C LEU A 21 -17.63 -29.18 -3.29
N ALA A 22 -17.28 -30.10 -2.39
CA ALA A 22 -16.54 -29.77 -1.17
C ALA A 22 -15.04 -29.52 -1.46
N CYS A 23 -14.44 -30.26 -2.39
CA CYS A 23 -13.05 -30.06 -2.81
C CYS A 23 -12.87 -28.76 -3.63
N SER A 24 -13.82 -28.41 -4.49
CA SER A 24 -13.74 -27.15 -5.27
C SER A 24 -13.95 -25.89 -4.45
N ARG A 25 -14.57 -25.98 -3.25
CA ARG A 25 -14.66 -24.86 -2.31
C ARG A 25 -13.44 -24.69 -1.41
N GLY A 26 -12.66 -25.76 -1.19
CA GLY A 26 -11.49 -25.73 -0.32
C GLY A 26 -10.28 -24.99 -0.92
N GLU A 27 -10.12 -24.99 -2.24
CA GLU A 27 -9.00 -24.31 -2.92
C GLU A 27 -9.25 -22.80 -3.11
N ALA A 28 -10.50 -22.36 -3.19
CA ALA A 28 -10.87 -20.94 -3.31
C ALA A 28 -10.83 -20.17 -1.98
N LEU A 29 -10.70 -20.87 -0.85
CA LEU A 29 -10.61 -20.28 0.50
C LEU A 29 -9.17 -20.02 0.96
N GLY A 30 -8.16 -20.43 0.17
CA GLY A 30 -6.74 -20.36 0.56
C GLY A 30 -5.85 -19.51 -0.35
N ALA A 31 -6.30 -19.10 -1.53
CA ALA A 31 -5.54 -18.20 -2.39
C ALA A 31 -5.79 -16.75 -1.94
N GLN A 32 -4.76 -16.10 -1.39
CA GLN A 32 -4.81 -14.68 -1.09
C GLN A 32 -5.08 -13.92 -2.39
N ASP A 33 -6.10 -13.06 -2.39
CA ASP A 33 -6.43 -12.24 -3.55
C ASP A 33 -5.36 -11.14 -3.71
N ARG A 34 -4.64 -11.12 -4.85
CA ARG A 34 -3.64 -10.07 -5.15
C ARG A 34 -4.24 -8.66 -5.01
N GLN A 35 -5.51 -8.48 -5.33
CA GLN A 35 -6.20 -7.21 -5.13
C GLN A 35 -6.26 -6.81 -3.65
N ALA A 36 -6.55 -7.77 -2.76
CA ALA A 36 -6.60 -7.51 -1.33
C ALA A 36 -5.21 -7.21 -0.77
N LEU A 37 -4.20 -7.97 -1.19
CA LEU A 37 -2.80 -7.76 -0.80
C LEU A 37 -2.29 -6.38 -1.26
N HIS A 38 -2.56 -6.00 -2.51
CA HIS A 38 -2.24 -4.65 -3.01
C HIS A 38 -2.97 -3.57 -2.21
N GLY A 39 -4.27 -3.77 -1.92
CA GLY A 39 -5.03 -2.89 -1.05
C GLY A 39 -4.36 -2.68 0.32
N MET A 40 -3.82 -3.75 0.93
CA MET A 40 -3.08 -3.65 2.20
C MET A 40 -1.79 -2.82 2.06
N ARG A 41 -1.07 -2.93 0.94
CA ARG A 41 0.15 -2.13 0.67
C ARG A 41 -0.17 -0.64 0.55
N THR A 42 -1.26 -0.31 -0.17
CA THR A 42 -1.76 1.07 -0.24
C THR A 42 -2.16 1.59 1.13
N LEU A 43 -2.89 0.79 1.93
CA LEU A 43 -3.28 1.17 3.29
C LEU A 43 -2.07 1.41 4.20
N ALA A 44 -1.08 0.52 4.17
CA ALA A 44 0.14 0.66 4.95
C ALA A 44 0.91 1.93 4.57
N THR A 45 1.02 2.22 3.27
CA THR A 45 1.65 3.44 2.75
C THR A 45 0.90 4.68 3.22
N ARG A 46 -0.43 4.70 3.10
CA ARG A 46 -1.26 5.84 3.54
C ARG A 46 -1.19 6.05 5.04
N ALA A 47 -1.21 4.98 5.84
CA ALA A 47 -1.02 5.07 7.29
C ALA A 47 0.33 5.69 7.64
N ALA A 48 1.42 5.14 7.10
CA ALA A 48 2.77 5.65 7.34
C ALA A 48 2.88 7.13 6.96
N VAL A 49 2.48 7.51 5.75
CA VAL A 49 2.58 8.91 5.28
C VAL A 49 1.79 9.86 6.17
N ASN A 50 0.55 9.52 6.53
CA ASN A 50 -0.27 10.39 7.35
C ASN A 50 0.28 10.53 8.78
N ALA A 51 0.80 9.45 9.37
CA ALA A 51 1.52 9.53 10.64
C ALA A 51 2.74 10.45 10.54
N LEU A 52 3.56 10.28 9.50
CA LEU A 52 4.75 11.12 9.25
C LEU A 52 4.35 12.59 9.08
N LEU A 53 3.34 12.91 8.28
CA LEU A 53 2.86 14.29 8.11
C LEU A 53 2.44 14.92 9.44
N TYR A 54 1.66 14.19 10.25
CA TYR A 54 1.23 14.68 11.55
C TYR A 54 2.40 14.93 12.51
N TYR A 55 3.45 14.11 12.49
CA TYR A 55 4.62 14.31 13.33
C TYR A 55 5.73 15.12 12.66
N ASN A 56 5.47 15.79 11.54
CA ASN A 56 6.47 16.62 10.87
C ASN A 56 6.52 18.04 11.46
N LEU A 57 7.64 18.43 12.08
CA LEU A 57 7.83 19.79 12.63
C LEU A 57 7.84 20.88 11.55
N ASN A 58 8.23 20.54 10.33
CA ASN A 58 8.33 21.49 9.21
C ASN A 58 6.97 21.77 8.55
N GLY A 59 5.92 21.02 8.93
CA GLY A 59 4.58 21.08 8.33
C GLY A 59 3.55 21.84 9.16
N THR A 60 3.97 22.69 10.11
CA THR A 60 3.02 23.37 11.01
C THR A 60 2.09 24.36 10.27
N PRO A 61 0.79 24.40 10.61
CA PRO A 61 0.15 23.72 11.75
C PRO A 61 -0.14 22.23 11.51
N TYR A 62 -0.12 21.45 12.60
CA TYR A 62 -0.54 20.06 12.60
C TYR A 62 -1.97 19.91 12.09
N GLU A 63 -2.15 19.17 11.00
CA GLU A 63 -3.48 18.82 10.51
C GLU A 63 -3.94 17.56 11.25
N ALA A 64 -4.82 17.73 12.24
CA ALA A 64 -5.36 16.61 13.04
C ALA A 64 -6.02 15.52 12.17
N GLU A 65 -6.52 15.89 10.99
CA GLU A 65 -7.02 14.96 9.99
C GLU A 65 -5.99 13.90 9.60
N ASN A 66 -4.69 14.22 9.56
CA ASN A 66 -3.66 13.26 9.20
C ASN A 66 -3.59 12.10 10.22
N ILE A 67 -3.58 12.37 11.53
CA ILE A 67 -3.54 11.28 12.51
C ILE A 67 -4.83 10.45 12.50
N GLU A 68 -5.99 11.09 12.30
CA GLU A 68 -7.28 10.40 12.16
C GLU A 68 -7.32 9.48 10.93
N VAL A 69 -6.78 9.94 9.78
CA VAL A 69 -6.63 9.10 8.59
C VAL A 69 -5.68 7.94 8.90
N SER A 70 -4.52 8.19 9.49
CA SER A 70 -3.57 7.13 9.85
C SER A 70 -4.21 6.05 10.72
N THR A 71 -4.96 6.44 11.76
CA THR A 71 -5.65 5.49 12.64
C THR A 71 -6.68 4.66 11.88
N ARG A 72 -7.52 5.27 11.04
CA ARG A 72 -8.52 4.54 10.25
C ARG A 72 -7.89 3.56 9.26
N GLU A 73 -6.79 3.94 8.60
CA GLU A 73 -6.12 3.04 7.66
C GLU A 73 -5.46 1.84 8.39
N LEU A 74 -4.92 2.05 9.60
CA LEU A 74 -4.38 0.97 10.43
C LEU A 74 -5.46 0.01 10.95
N GLU A 75 -6.61 0.54 11.38
CA GLU A 75 -7.77 -0.27 11.76
C GLU A 75 -8.22 -1.16 10.60
N ARG A 76 -8.34 -0.59 9.40
CA ARG A 76 -8.72 -1.35 8.20
C ARG A 76 -7.66 -2.38 7.81
N LEU A 77 -6.39 -2.05 7.95
CA LEU A 77 -5.29 -2.96 7.69
C LEU A 77 -5.32 -4.15 8.67
N HIS A 78 -5.65 -3.91 9.94
CA HIS A 78 -5.85 -4.97 10.94
C HIS A 78 -7.03 -5.89 10.60
N GLU A 79 -8.16 -5.31 10.19
CA GLU A 79 -9.32 -6.07 9.71
C GLU A 79 -8.96 -6.95 8.52
N MET A 80 -8.27 -6.40 7.51
CA MET A 80 -7.85 -7.15 6.33
C MET A 80 -6.85 -8.26 6.67
N ALA A 81 -5.86 -7.99 7.54
CA ALA A 81 -4.92 -9.02 7.99
C ALA A 81 -5.63 -10.16 8.72
N THR A 82 -6.64 -9.85 9.53
CA THR A 82 -7.46 -10.84 10.25
C THR A 82 -8.32 -11.67 9.28
N GLN A 83 -8.87 -11.04 8.24
CA GLN A 83 -9.63 -11.74 7.20
C GLN A 83 -8.76 -12.68 6.37
N VAL A 84 -7.52 -12.28 6.07
CA VAL A 84 -6.53 -13.15 5.41
C VAL A 84 -6.16 -14.35 6.29
N GLY A 85 -6.18 -14.18 7.62
CA GLY A 85 -5.95 -15.26 8.59
C GLY A 85 -4.49 -15.69 8.71
N ASP A 86 -3.55 -14.92 8.15
CA ASP A 86 -2.11 -15.18 8.24
C ASP A 86 -1.55 -14.60 9.55
N ALA A 87 -1.06 -15.47 10.43
CA ALA A 87 -0.54 -15.08 11.74
C ALA A 87 0.68 -14.15 11.65
N SER A 88 1.54 -14.33 10.64
CA SER A 88 2.72 -13.49 10.44
C SER A 88 2.32 -12.08 10.01
N LEU A 89 1.32 -11.97 9.13
CA LEU A 89 0.79 -10.71 8.66
C LEU A 89 0.08 -9.94 9.78
N ILE A 90 -0.76 -10.61 10.56
CA ILE A 90 -1.44 -10.02 11.73
C ILE A 90 -0.42 -9.45 12.72
N GLU A 91 0.62 -10.22 13.04
CA GLU A 91 1.66 -9.79 13.96
C GLU A 91 2.47 -8.61 13.40
N GLN A 92 2.77 -8.62 12.10
CA GLN A 92 3.54 -7.54 11.48
C GLN A 92 2.73 -6.24 11.40
N VAL A 93 1.43 -6.31 11.09
CA VAL A 93 0.51 -5.15 11.17
C VAL A 93 0.44 -4.61 12.60
N ARG A 94 0.31 -5.49 13.60
CA ARG A 94 0.32 -5.09 15.01
C ARG A 94 1.62 -4.38 15.41
N ARG A 95 2.78 -4.86 14.95
CA ARG A 95 4.07 -4.20 15.23
C ARG A 95 4.14 -2.81 14.61
N PHE A 96 3.71 -2.68 13.36
CA PHE A 96 3.68 -1.39 12.67
C PHE A 96 2.74 -0.39 13.37
N ASP A 97 1.53 -0.81 13.72
CA ASP A 97 0.56 0.00 14.46
C ASP A 97 1.13 0.50 15.80
N ASN A 98 1.71 -0.41 16.60
CA ASN A 98 2.36 -0.02 17.86
C ASN A 98 3.48 1.00 17.66
N ALA A 99 4.29 0.86 16.61
CA ALA A 99 5.33 1.84 16.32
C ALA A 99 4.74 3.22 16.01
N VAL A 100 3.64 3.28 15.26
CA VAL A 100 2.94 4.54 14.96
C VAL A 100 2.34 5.16 16.23
N VAL A 101 1.73 4.35 17.11
CA VAL A 101 1.18 4.82 18.39
C VAL A 101 2.27 5.46 19.27
N GLU A 102 3.48 4.89 19.28
CA GLU A 102 4.58 5.40 20.08
C GLU A 102 5.14 6.75 19.58
N LEU A 103 4.79 7.18 18.35
CA LEU A 103 5.11 8.53 17.87
C LEU A 103 4.45 9.63 18.71
N LYS A 104 3.44 9.34 19.53
CA LYS A 104 2.89 10.29 20.53
C LYS A 104 3.95 10.89 21.46
N HIS A 105 5.12 10.24 21.56
CA HIS A 105 6.26 10.71 22.34
C HIS A 105 7.15 11.70 21.59
N LEU A 106 6.90 11.96 20.30
CA LEU A 106 7.59 12.99 19.55
C LEU A 106 7.10 14.38 20.00
N PRO A 107 8.03 15.32 20.22
CA PRO A 107 7.65 16.69 20.53
C PRO A 107 6.96 17.35 19.33
N GLN A 108 6.00 18.21 19.64
CA GLN A 108 5.25 19.03 18.68
C GLN A 108 5.79 20.47 18.57
N SER A 109 7.03 20.69 18.99
CA SER A 109 7.67 22.01 19.01
C SER A 109 9.17 21.88 18.89
N ILE A 110 9.78 22.85 18.20
CA ILE A 110 11.23 22.97 18.02
C ILE A 110 11.94 23.69 19.18
N ALA A 111 11.23 24.00 20.27
CA ALA A 111 11.75 24.80 21.38
C ALA A 111 13.02 24.21 22.05
N ASP A 112 13.15 22.88 22.08
CA ASP A 112 14.37 22.18 22.52
C ASP A 112 14.87 21.24 21.42
N ALA A 113 15.76 21.75 20.57
CA ALA A 113 16.32 21.01 19.46
C ALA A 113 17.04 19.70 19.86
N ARG A 114 17.64 19.63 21.06
CA ARG A 114 18.33 18.41 21.54
C ARG A 114 17.32 17.35 21.95
N GLN A 115 16.27 17.75 22.66
CA GLN A 115 15.18 16.84 23.04
C GLN A 115 14.43 16.35 21.79
N VAL A 116 14.18 17.24 20.82
CA VAL A 116 13.62 16.90 19.51
C VAL A 116 14.49 15.85 18.83
N GLN A 117 15.79 16.10 18.64
CA GLN A 117 16.66 15.14 17.95
C GLN A 117 16.66 13.77 18.64
N ALA A 118 16.81 13.73 19.97
CA ALA A 118 16.82 12.47 20.72
C ALA A 118 15.50 11.69 20.60
N ALA A 119 14.36 12.38 20.59
CA ALA A 119 13.05 11.75 20.42
C ALA A 119 12.88 11.17 19.01
N TYR A 120 13.27 11.93 17.97
CA TYR A 120 13.12 11.50 16.57
C TYR A 120 14.02 10.30 16.25
N THR A 121 15.29 10.31 16.69
CA THR A 121 16.18 9.14 16.53
C THR A 121 15.71 7.91 17.31
N ARG A 122 14.91 8.10 18.36
CA ARG A 122 14.40 6.97 19.16
C ARG A 122 13.15 6.33 18.56
N TRP A 123 12.19 7.14 18.13
CA TRP A 123 10.84 6.65 17.81
C TRP A 123 10.59 6.48 16.31
N LEU A 124 11.20 7.34 15.47
CA LEU A 124 10.95 7.30 14.03
C LEU A 124 11.49 6.03 13.36
N PRO A 125 12.69 5.50 13.69
CA PRO A 125 13.20 4.27 13.08
C PRO A 125 12.25 3.08 13.24
N ALA A 126 11.57 2.94 14.38
CA ALA A 126 10.63 1.84 14.62
C ALA A 126 9.44 1.86 13.64
N VAL A 127 8.96 3.04 13.25
CA VAL A 127 7.88 3.19 12.25
C VAL A 127 8.37 2.81 10.87
N VAL A 128 9.56 3.29 10.50
CA VAL A 128 10.16 3.01 9.20
C VAL A 128 10.49 1.53 9.03
N GLU A 129 11.05 0.91 10.06
CA GLU A 129 11.30 -0.54 10.10
C GLU A 129 9.99 -1.35 10.11
N GLY A 130 8.99 -0.91 10.88
CA GLY A 130 7.68 -1.54 10.94
C GLY A 130 6.99 -1.56 9.57
N TYR A 131 6.97 -0.41 8.89
CA TYR A 131 6.46 -0.26 7.52
C TYR A 131 7.27 -1.12 6.54
N SER A 132 8.60 -1.02 6.54
CA SER A 132 9.46 -1.75 5.59
C SER A 132 9.32 -3.27 5.72
N ASN A 133 9.23 -3.78 6.96
CA ASN A 133 9.01 -5.20 7.21
C ASN A 133 7.62 -5.67 6.78
N LEU A 134 6.60 -4.84 6.99
CA LEU A 134 5.25 -5.13 6.52
C LEU A 134 5.19 -5.14 4.98
N GLU A 135 5.79 -4.15 4.34
CA GLU A 135 5.81 -4.03 2.88
C GLU A 135 6.55 -5.20 2.21
N ARG A 136 7.68 -5.62 2.80
CA ARG A 136 8.39 -6.82 2.35
C ARG A 136 7.51 -8.07 2.46
N LEU A 137 6.85 -8.28 3.60
CA LEU A 137 5.97 -9.42 3.81
C LEU A 137 4.78 -9.40 2.84
N LEU A 138 4.14 -8.24 2.65
CA LEU A 138 3.04 -8.08 1.70
C LEU A 138 3.49 -8.33 0.26
N THR A 139 4.71 -7.93 -0.11
CA THR A 139 5.29 -8.21 -1.44
C THR A 139 5.51 -9.72 -1.62
N GLU A 140 6.06 -10.41 -0.62
CA GLU A 140 6.24 -11.87 -0.66
C GLU A 140 4.90 -12.60 -0.87
N HIS A 141 3.85 -12.17 -0.17
CA HIS A 141 2.50 -12.71 -0.37
C HIS A 141 1.92 -12.35 -1.75
N TYR A 142 2.13 -11.11 -2.21
CA TYR A 142 1.63 -10.62 -3.50
C TYR A 142 2.22 -11.41 -4.67
N ASP A 143 3.54 -11.63 -4.65
CA ASP A 143 4.26 -12.35 -5.69
C ASP A 143 3.88 -13.84 -5.73
N ALA A 144 3.59 -14.43 -4.56
CA ALA A 144 3.14 -15.81 -4.44
C ALA A 144 1.66 -16.03 -4.82
N ALA A 145 0.84 -14.98 -4.80
CA ALA A 145 -0.58 -15.07 -5.13
C ALA A 145 -0.81 -15.22 -6.66
N PRO A 146 -1.95 -15.80 -7.08
CA PRO A 146 -2.24 -16.02 -8.50
C PRO A 146 -2.22 -14.72 -9.33
N ASP A 147 -1.71 -14.81 -10.56
CA ASP A 147 -1.63 -13.69 -11.51
C ASP A 147 -3.02 -13.08 -11.75
N PRO A 148 -3.22 -11.76 -11.50
CA PRO A 148 -4.51 -11.10 -11.66
C PRO A 148 -4.77 -10.70 -13.13
N GLY A 149 -3.83 -11.00 -14.02
CA GLY A 149 -3.74 -10.56 -15.39
C GLY A 149 -2.80 -9.35 -15.51
N LYS A 150 -2.02 -9.34 -16.60
CA LYS A 150 -0.98 -8.34 -16.88
C LYS A 150 -1.38 -6.88 -16.66
N MET A 151 -2.62 -6.51 -17.01
CA MET A 151 -3.11 -5.13 -16.85
C MET A 151 -3.26 -4.74 -15.38
N GLN A 152 -3.78 -5.65 -14.55
CA GLN A 152 -3.97 -5.39 -13.12
C GLN A 152 -2.61 -5.30 -12.42
N ASP A 153 -1.68 -6.19 -12.80
CA ASP A 153 -0.33 -6.21 -12.26
C ASP A 153 0.44 -4.91 -12.54
N GLU A 154 0.36 -4.37 -13.76
CA GLU A 154 1.04 -3.12 -14.13
C GLU A 154 0.42 -1.88 -13.46
N LEU A 155 -0.90 -1.87 -13.23
CA LEU A 155 -1.56 -0.81 -12.47
C LEU A 155 -1.19 -0.86 -10.98
N HIS A 156 -1.11 -2.07 -10.40
CA HIS A 156 -0.61 -2.27 -9.05
C HIS A 156 0.84 -1.79 -8.92
N GLU A 157 1.71 -2.18 -9.86
CA GLU A 157 3.11 -1.76 -9.87
C GLU A 157 3.25 -0.23 -9.98
N LEU A 158 2.45 0.42 -10.83
CA LEU A 158 2.45 1.88 -10.93
C LEU A 158 1.99 2.56 -9.63
N SER A 159 0.92 2.06 -9.01
CA SER A 159 0.43 2.57 -7.72
C SER A 159 1.49 2.40 -6.63
N GLN A 160 2.17 1.26 -6.61
CA GLN A 160 3.26 0.97 -5.69
C GLN A 160 4.46 1.91 -5.88
N ASN A 161 4.89 2.14 -7.11
CA ASN A 161 6.02 3.03 -7.41
C ASN A 161 5.72 4.46 -6.94
N ILE A 162 4.48 4.93 -7.11
CA ILE A 162 4.04 6.22 -6.57
C ILE A 162 4.07 6.22 -5.04
N GLY A 163 3.65 5.12 -4.39
CA GLY A 163 3.72 4.96 -2.94
C GLY A 163 5.16 5.03 -2.39
N GLN A 164 6.10 4.34 -3.06
CA GLN A 164 7.52 4.36 -2.69
C GLN A 164 8.13 5.77 -2.84
N MET A 165 7.80 6.46 -3.93
CA MET A 165 8.18 7.85 -4.16
C MET A 165 7.67 8.76 -3.04
N LEU A 166 6.40 8.59 -2.65
CA LEU A 166 5.76 9.36 -1.59
C LEU A 166 6.42 9.12 -0.22
N ILE A 167 6.66 7.86 0.17
CA ILE A 167 7.31 7.53 1.44
C ILE A 167 8.70 8.15 1.51
N SER A 168 9.51 7.96 0.46
CA SER A 168 10.86 8.54 0.39
C SER A 168 10.83 10.06 0.56
N TYR A 169 9.91 10.74 -0.12
CA TYR A 169 9.74 12.19 -0.01
C TYR A 169 9.39 12.63 1.42
N GLN A 170 8.51 11.91 2.11
CA GLN A 170 8.15 12.25 3.50
C GLN A 170 9.30 11.98 4.47
N LEU A 171 10.03 10.87 4.30
CA LEU A 171 11.18 10.54 5.14
C LEU A 171 12.30 11.58 5.02
N ALA A 172 12.51 12.13 3.82
CA ALA A 172 13.49 13.20 3.60
C ALA A 172 13.21 14.47 4.41
N SER A 173 12.01 14.62 4.98
CA SER A 173 11.63 15.77 5.80
C SER A 173 12.11 15.71 7.25
N PHE A 174 12.57 14.54 7.70
CA PHE A 174 13.02 14.32 9.06
C PHE A 174 14.54 14.38 9.13
N PRO A 175 15.12 15.43 9.73
CA PRO A 175 16.57 15.51 9.87
C PRO A 175 17.07 14.52 10.92
N ASN A 176 18.21 13.88 10.65
CA ASN A 176 19.04 13.18 11.64
C ASN A 176 18.37 12.03 12.43
N PHE A 177 17.35 11.37 11.86
CA PHE A 177 16.79 10.15 12.47
C PHE A 177 17.58 8.87 12.16
N GLY A 178 18.69 8.99 11.42
CA GLY A 178 19.51 7.85 10.98
C GLY A 178 18.94 7.11 9.78
N GLY A 179 18.10 7.79 8.99
CA GLY A 179 17.21 7.25 7.97
C GLY A 179 17.79 7.03 6.58
N ASP A 180 19.09 7.24 6.37
CA ASP A 180 19.67 7.35 5.02
C ASP A 180 19.49 6.07 4.18
N LEU A 181 19.33 4.91 4.83
CA LEU A 181 19.06 3.63 4.17
C LEU A 181 17.64 3.50 3.57
N TRP A 182 16.70 4.34 4.01
CA TRP A 182 15.29 4.27 3.62
C TRP A 182 14.85 5.43 2.72
N ILE A 183 15.71 6.45 2.58
CA ILE A 183 15.50 7.56 1.66
C ILE A 183 16.18 7.19 0.35
N LEU A 184 15.45 7.33 -0.77
CA LEU A 184 16.03 7.12 -2.08
C LEU A 184 17.13 8.15 -2.33
N ASP A 185 18.30 7.68 -2.75
CA ASP A 185 19.33 8.57 -3.27
C ASP A 185 18.91 9.19 -4.61
N ASP A 186 19.63 10.21 -5.07
CA ASP A 186 19.29 10.96 -6.29
C ASP A 186 19.15 10.05 -7.53
N GLN A 187 19.98 9.00 -7.62
CA GLN A 187 19.94 8.06 -8.74
C GLN A 187 18.72 7.15 -8.68
N ALA A 188 18.42 6.60 -7.50
CA ALA A 188 17.26 5.75 -7.25
C ALA A 188 15.96 6.55 -7.43
N LEU A 189 15.93 7.80 -6.97
CA LEU A 189 14.82 8.74 -7.16
C LEU A 189 14.56 9.00 -8.65
N ALA A 190 15.60 9.36 -9.41
CA ALA A 190 15.49 9.60 -10.85
C ALA A 190 15.08 8.33 -11.63
N SER A 191 15.54 7.16 -11.18
CA SER A 191 15.19 5.87 -11.78
C SER A 191 13.72 5.52 -11.53
N LEU A 192 13.24 5.73 -10.29
CA LEU A 192 11.85 5.49 -9.93
C LEU A 192 10.90 6.44 -10.68
N ASP A 193 11.26 7.72 -10.77
CA ASP A 193 10.54 8.73 -11.55
C ASP A 193 10.44 8.33 -13.04
N SER A 194 11.55 7.94 -13.65
CA SER A 194 11.57 7.47 -15.05
C SER A 194 10.71 6.23 -15.24
N SER A 195 10.65 5.33 -14.25
CA SER A 195 9.80 4.15 -14.29
C SER A 195 8.31 4.50 -14.26
N ILE A 196 7.91 5.44 -13.38
CA ILE A 196 6.54 5.94 -13.27
C ILE A 196 6.08 6.57 -14.59
N GLU A 197 6.90 7.46 -15.17
CA GLU A 197 6.60 8.11 -16.45
C GLU A 197 6.42 7.10 -17.58
N ARG A 198 7.33 6.13 -17.65
CA ARG A 198 7.28 5.06 -18.65
C ARG A 198 6.01 4.22 -18.50
N HIS A 199 5.64 3.83 -17.27
CA HIS A 199 4.43 3.04 -17.03
C HIS A 199 3.15 3.80 -17.39
N PHE A 200 3.05 5.09 -17.07
CA PHE A 200 1.93 5.91 -17.53
C PHE A 200 1.82 5.93 -19.06
N ALA A 201 2.96 6.08 -19.77
CA ALA A 201 2.98 6.09 -21.23
C ALA A 201 2.60 4.73 -21.83
N GLU A 202 3.19 3.64 -21.33
CA GLU A 202 2.94 2.27 -21.79
C GLU A 202 1.49 1.84 -21.59
N LEU A 203 0.90 2.16 -20.44
CA LEU A 203 -0.50 1.87 -20.14
C LEU A 203 -1.43 2.73 -21.02
N SER A 204 -1.18 4.04 -21.12
CA SER A 204 -2.00 4.94 -21.94
C SER A 204 -2.02 4.55 -23.43
N ALA A 205 -0.96 3.93 -23.94
CA ALA A 205 -0.88 3.47 -25.33
C ALA A 205 -1.80 2.28 -25.65
N ARG A 206 -2.39 1.60 -24.64
CA ARG A 206 -3.17 0.37 -24.84
C ARG A 206 -4.62 0.58 -25.28
N GLY A 207 -5.11 1.82 -25.23
CA GLY A 207 -6.44 2.15 -25.72
C GLY A 207 -6.99 3.45 -25.15
N HIS A 208 -7.98 4.00 -25.85
CA HIS A 208 -8.59 5.29 -25.50
C HIS A 208 -9.27 5.28 -24.11
N ASP A 209 -9.92 4.17 -23.72
CA ASP A 209 -10.59 4.05 -22.43
C ASP A 209 -9.58 4.19 -21.27
N LEU A 210 -8.48 3.42 -21.32
CA LEU A 210 -7.46 3.47 -20.29
C LEU A 210 -6.70 4.81 -20.27
N SER A 211 -6.37 5.36 -21.45
CA SER A 211 -5.77 6.70 -21.53
C SER A 211 -6.66 7.75 -20.84
N THR A 212 -7.98 7.68 -21.05
CA THR A 212 -8.93 8.60 -20.41
C THR A 212 -8.92 8.44 -18.89
N THR A 213 -8.90 7.20 -18.40
CA THR A 213 -8.82 6.91 -16.97
C THR A 213 -7.50 7.38 -16.34
N LEU A 214 -6.38 7.22 -17.03
CA LEU A 214 -5.05 7.55 -16.51
C LEU A 214 -4.70 9.04 -16.57
N ASN A 215 -5.45 9.85 -17.31
CA ASN A 215 -5.20 11.29 -17.43
C ASN A 215 -5.18 12.01 -16.06
N ALA A 216 -6.11 11.68 -15.16
CA ALA A 216 -6.17 12.30 -13.85
C ALA A 216 -4.98 11.93 -12.95
N PRO A 217 -4.68 10.63 -12.68
CA PRO A 217 -3.52 10.27 -11.86
C PRO A 217 -2.19 10.72 -12.46
N GLN A 218 -2.03 10.70 -13.79
CA GLN A 218 -0.82 11.20 -14.45
C GLN A 218 -0.64 12.71 -14.24
N ARG A 219 -1.72 13.50 -14.40
CA ARG A 219 -1.68 14.94 -14.16
C ARG A 219 -1.35 15.26 -12.70
N ASP A 220 -1.94 14.54 -11.75
CA ASP A 220 -1.70 14.73 -10.32
C ASP A 220 -0.23 14.42 -9.97
N TYR A 221 0.35 13.37 -10.56
CA TYR A 221 1.78 13.07 -10.45
C TYR A 221 2.65 14.19 -11.05
N HIS A 222 2.40 14.60 -12.30
CA HIS A 222 3.14 15.67 -12.98
C HIS A 222 3.10 17.00 -12.23
N PHE A 223 1.97 17.32 -11.59
CA PHE A 223 1.82 18.55 -10.81
C PHE A 223 2.80 18.64 -9.63
N VAL A 224 3.09 17.50 -8.98
CA VAL A 224 3.98 17.45 -7.81
C VAL A 224 5.40 17.00 -8.16
N ARG A 225 5.62 16.41 -9.34
CA ARG A 225 6.92 15.94 -9.83
C ARG A 225 8.09 16.93 -9.63
N PRO A 226 7.97 18.23 -9.94
CA PRO A 226 9.07 19.17 -9.69
C PRO A 226 9.48 19.26 -8.21
N ARG A 227 8.55 19.06 -7.28
CA ARG A 227 8.81 19.07 -5.84
C ARG A 227 9.47 17.78 -5.36
N LEU A 228 9.15 16.66 -6.00
CA LEU A 228 9.76 15.36 -5.72
C LEU A 228 11.23 15.36 -6.10
N LEU A 229 11.57 15.90 -7.28
CA LEU A 229 12.92 15.91 -7.82
C LEU A 229 13.79 17.05 -7.30
N GLU A 230 13.19 18.16 -6.84
CA GLU A 230 13.91 19.28 -6.22
C GLU A 230 13.31 19.69 -4.86
N PRO A 231 13.36 18.82 -3.82
CA PRO A 231 12.72 19.08 -2.53
C PRO A 231 13.26 20.33 -1.83
N SER A 232 14.56 20.61 -2.01
CA SER A 232 15.27 21.73 -1.40
C SER A 232 14.76 23.11 -1.81
N ARG A 233 14.07 23.22 -2.96
CA ARG A 233 13.55 24.50 -3.46
C ARG A 233 12.06 24.72 -3.17
N HIS A 234 11.27 23.65 -3.11
CA HIS A 234 9.80 23.75 -3.12
C HIS A 234 9.13 22.71 -2.21
N TRP A 235 9.58 22.63 -0.96
CA TRP A 235 9.02 21.73 0.06
C TRP A 235 7.52 21.97 0.29
N ALA A 236 6.68 20.95 0.08
CA ALA A 236 5.23 21.04 0.27
C ALA A 236 4.60 19.67 0.63
N PRO A 237 4.86 19.15 1.84
CA PRO A 237 4.55 17.77 2.23
C PRO A 237 3.07 17.39 2.11
N ASN A 238 2.18 18.24 2.60
CA ASN A 238 0.73 17.99 2.52
C ASN A 238 0.24 18.01 1.06
N ALA A 239 0.73 18.94 0.24
CA ALA A 239 0.34 18.99 -1.17
C ALA A 239 0.84 17.76 -1.94
N VAL A 240 2.10 17.37 -1.75
CA VAL A 240 2.65 16.16 -2.38
C VAL A 240 1.87 14.92 -1.96
N ALA A 241 1.61 14.75 -0.66
CA ALA A 241 0.81 13.63 -0.16
C ALA A 241 -0.60 13.61 -0.76
N LEU A 242 -1.30 14.74 -0.78
CA LEU A 242 -2.64 14.85 -1.33
C LEU A 242 -2.72 14.36 -2.79
N TYR A 243 -1.84 14.84 -3.65
CA TYR A 243 -1.88 14.49 -5.09
C TYR A 243 -1.38 13.07 -5.35
N LEU A 244 -0.35 12.60 -4.66
CA LEU A 244 0.12 11.22 -4.85
C LEU A 244 -0.87 10.19 -4.29
N MET A 245 -1.51 10.45 -3.14
CA MET A 245 -2.57 9.57 -2.62
C MET A 245 -3.79 9.54 -3.54
N LYS A 246 -4.16 10.67 -4.15
CA LYS A 246 -5.21 10.72 -5.18
C LYS A 246 -4.84 9.87 -6.39
N ALA A 247 -3.61 9.96 -6.86
CA ALA A 247 -3.13 9.15 -7.97
C ALA A 247 -3.18 7.65 -7.66
N MET A 248 -2.65 7.23 -6.51
CA MET A 248 -2.71 5.82 -6.06
C MET A 248 -4.17 5.33 -5.95
N THR A 249 -5.05 6.11 -5.32
CA THR A 249 -6.46 5.74 -5.16
C THR A 249 -7.15 5.56 -6.52
N ALA A 250 -6.90 6.45 -7.48
CA ALA A 250 -7.47 6.36 -8.81
C ALA A 250 -6.99 5.11 -9.57
N LEU A 251 -5.72 4.72 -9.40
CA LEU A 251 -5.16 3.50 -9.99
C LEU A 251 -5.80 2.25 -9.36
N ASP A 252 -5.84 2.19 -8.02
CA ASP A 252 -6.43 1.07 -7.28
C ASP A 252 -7.94 0.89 -7.59
N ASP A 253 -8.66 2.01 -7.77
CA ASP A 253 -10.06 2.01 -8.20
C ASP A 253 -10.23 1.41 -9.59
N GLU A 254 -9.32 1.72 -10.52
CA GLU A 254 -9.37 1.16 -11.87
C GLU A 254 -9.09 -0.33 -11.86
N VAL A 255 -8.14 -0.81 -11.04
CA VAL A 255 -7.92 -2.26 -10.92
C VAL A 255 -9.16 -2.97 -10.41
N ARG A 256 -9.83 -2.42 -9.39
CA ARG A 256 -11.10 -2.98 -8.89
C ARG A 256 -12.17 -3.04 -9.98
N ARG A 257 -12.28 -2.00 -10.81
CA ARG A 257 -13.22 -2.00 -11.94
C ARG A 257 -12.88 -3.10 -12.95
N LEU A 258 -11.62 -3.26 -13.31
CA LEU A 258 -11.18 -4.33 -14.21
C LEU A 258 -11.47 -5.72 -13.64
N GLY A 259 -11.23 -5.93 -12.34
CA GLY A 259 -11.56 -7.18 -11.65
C GLY A 259 -13.05 -7.54 -11.69
N THR A 260 -13.94 -6.55 -11.65
CA THR A 260 -15.39 -6.77 -11.77
C THR A 260 -15.87 -7.05 -13.19
N ARG A 261 -15.19 -6.54 -14.23
CA ARG A 261 -15.55 -6.77 -15.64
C ARG A 261 -15.14 -8.15 -16.16
N SER A 262 -14.17 -8.79 -15.50
CA SER A 262 -13.62 -10.11 -15.89
C SER A 262 -14.33 -11.30 -15.24
N ARG A 263 -15.34 -11.07 -14.39
CA ARG A 263 -16.18 -12.11 -13.75
C ARG A 263 -17.54 -12.19 -14.42
#